data_AF-A0A1F5NN32-F1
#
_entry.id   AF-A0A1F5NN32-F1
#
_cell.length_a   1.000
_cell.length_b   1.000
_cell.length_c   1.000
_cell.angle_alpha   90.00
_cell.angle_beta   90.00
_cell.angle_gamma   90.00
#
_symmetry.space_group_name_H-M   'P 1'
#
loop_
_entity.id
_entity.type
_entity.pdbx_description
1 polymer ?
#
loop_
_entity_poly.entity_id
_entity_poly.type
_entity_poly.pdbx_seq_one_letter_code
_entity_poly.pdbx_strand_id
1 'polypeptide(L)'
;MAIDQDYKKLIEEIISKQMDILGPEIAIRKATNVAGLKLSDKGEVLSIDENNAQAILQKLVDEYIALSGAIVKNILNPVFAKYPGIKLNLPS
;
A
#
# COMPACT_ATOMS: atom_id res chain seq x y z
N MET A 1 -22.22 -8.98 13.03
CA MET A 1 -21.91 -7.68 12.40
C MET A 1 -21.07 -6.88 13.38
N ALA A 2 -19.75 -7.09 13.34
CA ALA A 2 -18.75 -6.41 14.19
C ALA A 2 -17.40 -6.42 13.45
N ILE A 3 -17.07 -7.60 12.88
CA ILE A 3 -15.90 -7.84 12.04
C ILE A 3 -15.82 -6.85 10.85
N ASP A 4 -16.96 -6.50 10.26
CA ASP A 4 -17.02 -5.68 9.03
C ASP A 4 -16.69 -4.20 9.28
N GLN A 5 -17.08 -3.68 10.45
CA GLN A 5 -16.73 -2.34 10.91
C GLN A 5 -15.25 -2.25 11.28
N ASP A 6 -14.67 -3.34 11.81
CA ASP A 6 -13.26 -3.40 12.18
C ASP A 6 -12.36 -3.40 10.95
N TYR A 7 -12.73 -4.11 9.87
CA TYR A 7 -11.99 -4.05 8.60
C TYR A 7 -11.98 -2.65 7.99
N LYS A 8 -13.14 -1.98 7.98
CA LYS A 8 -13.25 -0.62 7.45
C LYS A 8 -12.33 0.34 8.20
N LYS A 9 -12.39 0.32 9.54
CA LYS A 9 -11.55 1.18 10.40
C LYS A 9 -10.07 0.89 10.21
N LEU A 10 -9.69 -0.39 10.18
CA LEU A 10 -8.30 -0.79 9.97
C LEU A 10 -7.76 -0.32 8.62
N ILE A 11 -8.54 -0.49 7.54
CA ILE A 11 -8.17 0.01 6.21
C ILE A 11 -7.97 1.53 6.23
N GLU A 12 -8.88 2.26 6.85
CA GLU A 12 -8.83 3.71 6.96
C GLU A 12 -7.60 4.19 7.75
N GLU A 13 -7.30 3.54 8.88
CA GLU A 13 -6.09 3.82 9.67
C GLU A 13 -4.81 3.53 8.88
N ILE A 14 -4.75 2.42 8.14
CA ILE A 14 -3.60 2.09 7.29
C ILE A 14 -3.41 3.17 6.22
N ILE A 15 -4.47 3.56 5.51
CA ILE A 15 -4.41 4.61 4.50
C ILE A 15 -3.90 5.91 5.11
N SER A 16 -4.48 6.34 6.25
CA SER A 16 -4.04 7.55 6.95
C SER A 16 -2.55 7.50 7.31
N LYS A 17 -2.05 6.38 7.85
CA LYS A 17 -0.63 6.22 8.16
C LYS A 17 0.24 6.26 6.90
N GLN A 18 -0.22 5.70 5.79
CA GLN A 18 0.51 5.76 4.53
C GLN A 18 0.50 7.16 3.90
N MET A 19 -0.55 7.96 4.12
CA MET A 19 -0.58 9.37 3.71
C MET A 19 0.50 10.18 4.44
N ASP A 20 0.76 9.91 5.72
CA ASP A 20 1.82 10.57 6.48
C ASP A 20 3.23 10.23 5.95
N ILE A 21 3.42 9.01 5.44
CA ILE A 21 4.72 8.49 5.00
C ILE A 21 5.00 8.81 3.52
N LEU A 22 4.02 8.55 2.65
CA LEU A 22 4.15 8.62 1.20
C LEU A 22 3.57 9.92 0.61
N GLY A 23 2.85 10.68 1.42
CA GLY A 23 2.03 11.80 0.96
C GLY A 23 0.62 11.37 0.55
N PRO A 24 -0.36 12.29 0.66
CA PRO A 24 -1.79 11.98 0.48
C PRO A 24 -2.11 11.44 -0.91
N GLU A 25 -1.55 12.06 -1.95
CA GLU A 25 -1.83 11.69 -3.34
C GLU A 25 -1.41 10.25 -3.67
N ILE A 26 -0.19 9.86 -3.25
CA ILE A 26 0.35 8.53 -3.54
C ILE A 26 -0.40 7.46 -2.77
N ALA A 27 -0.68 7.70 -1.48
CA ALA A 27 -1.38 6.75 -0.65
C ALA A 27 -2.81 6.49 -1.17
N ILE A 28 -3.57 7.56 -1.44
CA ILE A 28 -4.94 7.44 -1.96
C ILE A 28 -4.93 6.72 -3.31
N ARG A 29 -4.06 7.13 -4.24
CA ARG A 29 -3.97 6.52 -5.58
C ARG A 29 -3.66 5.02 -5.51
N LYS A 30 -2.79 4.60 -4.59
CA LYS A 30 -2.50 3.17 -4.40
C LYS A 30 -3.69 2.41 -3.84
N ALA A 31 -4.35 2.97 -2.84
CA ALA A 31 -5.53 2.34 -2.26
C ALA A 31 -6.71 2.26 -3.24
N THR A 32 -6.85 3.21 -4.18
CA THR A 32 -7.90 3.17 -5.22
C THR A 32 -7.73 2.04 -6.24
N ASN A 33 -6.53 1.46 -6.36
CA ASN A 33 -6.31 0.29 -7.22
C ASN A 33 -6.91 -1.00 -6.65
N VAL A 34 -7.29 -1.01 -5.37
CA VAL A 34 -7.86 -2.18 -4.71
C VAL A 34 -9.33 -2.32 -5.09
N ALA A 35 -9.62 -3.29 -5.96
CA ALA A 35 -10.99 -3.60 -6.35
C ALA A 35 -11.86 -3.95 -5.13
N GLY A 36 -13.06 -3.37 -5.05
CA GLY A 36 -13.96 -3.55 -3.92
C GLY A 36 -13.78 -2.53 -2.79
N LEU A 37 -12.78 -1.64 -2.87
CA LEU A 37 -12.61 -0.50 -1.96
C LEU A 37 -12.99 0.81 -2.67
N LYS A 38 -13.84 1.62 -2.05
CA LYS A 38 -14.14 2.99 -2.52
C LYS A 38 -13.71 4.00 -1.46
N LEU A 39 -13.01 5.03 -1.92
CA LEU A 39 -12.46 6.10 -1.09
C LEU A 39 -12.98 7.46 -1.55
N SER A 40 -12.98 8.42 -0.64
CA SER A 40 -13.10 9.83 -0.98
C SER A 40 -11.74 10.38 -1.46
N ASP A 41 -11.76 11.57 -2.06
CA ASP A 41 -10.54 12.30 -2.45
C ASP A 41 -9.66 12.70 -1.25
N LYS A 42 -10.17 12.51 -0.01
CA LYS A 42 -9.44 12.75 1.24
C LYS A 42 -8.90 11.47 1.86
N GLY A 43 -9.13 10.31 1.25
CA GLY A 43 -8.69 9.01 1.75
C GLY A 43 -9.65 8.36 2.76
N GLU A 44 -10.84 8.92 2.96
CA GLU A 44 -11.86 8.34 3.84
C GLU A 44 -12.52 7.14 3.16
N VAL A 45 -12.81 6.08 3.92
CA VAL A 45 -13.41 4.87 3.34
C VAL A 45 -14.92 5.05 3.17
N LEU A 46 -15.38 5.13 1.93
CA LEU A 46 -16.80 5.29 1.61
C LEU A 46 -17.53 3.95 1.71
N SER A 47 -16.98 2.90 1.09
CA SER A 47 -17.57 1.55 1.12
C SER A 47 -16.53 0.47 0.84
N ILE A 48 -16.78 -0.72 1.36
CA ILE A 48 -16.02 -1.95 1.04
C ILE A 48 -17.00 -3.05 0.61
N ASP A 49 -16.57 -3.97 -0.27
CA ASP A 49 -17.31 -5.20 -0.51
C ASP A 49 -17.16 -6.14 0.70
N GLU A 50 -18.21 -6.21 1.50
CA GLU A 50 -18.24 -6.92 2.78
C GLU A 50 -17.97 -8.42 2.64
N ASN A 51 -18.35 -9.03 1.51
CA ASN A 51 -18.10 -10.46 1.29
C ASN A 51 -16.61 -10.78 1.06
N ASN A 52 -15.80 -9.76 0.80
CA ASN A 52 -14.39 -9.89 0.44
C ASN A 52 -13.47 -9.00 1.31
N ALA A 53 -13.94 -8.50 2.45
CA ALA A 53 -13.24 -7.51 3.27
C ALA A 53 -11.80 -7.90 3.65
N GLN A 54 -11.57 -9.17 4.03
CA GLN A 54 -10.24 -9.68 4.33
C GLN A 54 -9.31 -9.65 3.11
N ALA A 55 -9.81 -10.06 1.94
CA ALA A 55 -9.02 -10.06 0.71
C ALA A 55 -8.71 -8.63 0.23
N ILE A 56 -9.63 -7.69 0.46
CA ILE A 56 -9.41 -6.25 0.20
C ILE A 56 -8.28 -5.72 1.09
N LEU A 57 -8.33 -6.00 2.40
CA LEU A 57 -7.28 -5.59 3.33
C LEU A 57 -5.91 -6.16 2.90
N GLN A 58 -5.86 -7.46 2.56
CA GLN A 58 -4.62 -8.09 2.11
C GLN A 58 -4.05 -7.38 0.86
N LYS A 59 -4.88 -7.16 -0.16
CA LYS A 59 -4.47 -6.48 -1.40
C LYS A 59 -3.98 -5.06 -1.15
N LEU A 60 -4.63 -4.33 -0.23
CA LEU A 60 -4.20 -2.99 0.16
C LEU A 60 -2.79 -3.01 0.75
N VAL A 61 -2.53 -3.94 1.68
CA VAL A 61 -1.21 -4.12 2.28
C VAL A 61 -0.17 -4.49 1.21
N ASP A 62 -0.52 -5.41 0.31
CA ASP A 62 0.36 -5.84 -0.79
C ASP A 62 0.74 -4.68 -1.72
N GLU A 63 -0.20 -3.81 -2.07
CA GLU A 63 0.06 -2.61 -2.89
C GLU A 63 1.10 -1.67 -2.24
N TYR A 64 1.02 -1.48 -0.93
CA TYR A 64 1.96 -0.64 -0.19
C TYR A 64 3.33 -1.29 -0.02
N ILE A 65 3.39 -2.60 0.24
CA ILE A 65 4.65 -3.36 0.29
C ILE A 65 5.35 -3.31 -1.07
N ALA A 66 4.62 -3.58 -2.16
CA ALA A 66 5.15 -3.55 -3.51
C ALA A 66 5.70 -2.17 -3.88
N LEU A 67 4.98 -1.09 -3.51
CA LEU A 67 5.47 0.27 -3.70
C LEU A 67 6.75 0.53 -2.91
N SER A 68 6.80 0.13 -1.63
CA SER A 68 7.98 0.32 -0.78
C SER A 68 9.20 -0.40 -1.35
N GLY A 69 9.02 -1.65 -1.82
CA GLY A 69 10.07 -2.40 -2.51
C GLY A 69 10.56 -1.71 -3.79
N ALA A 70 9.64 -1.17 -4.60
CA ALA A 70 9.98 -0.42 -5.80
C ALA A 70 10.75 0.88 -5.48
N ILE A 71 10.37 1.61 -4.43
CA ILE A 71 11.07 2.83 -3.99
C ILE A 71 12.51 2.48 -3.60
N VAL A 72 12.69 1.49 -2.74
CA VAL A 72 14.03 1.03 -2.32
C VAL A 72 14.86 0.60 -3.52
N LYS A 73 14.29 -0.22 -4.42
CA LYS A 73 14.98 -0.68 -5.62
C LYS A 73 15.40 0.47 -6.53
N ASN A 74 14.53 1.44 -6.76
CA ASN A 74 14.82 2.59 -7.62
C ASN A 74 15.92 3.49 -7.04
N ILE A 75 16.00 3.61 -5.71
CA ILE A 75 17.07 4.36 -5.04
C ILE A 75 18.39 3.58 -5.08
N LEU A 76 18.36 2.27 -4.84
CA LEU A 76 19.58 1.46 -4.72
C LEU A 76 20.20 1.09 -6.08
N ASN A 77 19.40 0.89 -7.13
CA ASN A 77 19.88 0.57 -8.48
C ASN A 77 21.01 1.51 -8.98
N PRO A 78 20.86 2.85 -8.97
CA PRO A 78 21.92 3.75 -9.39
C PRO A 78 23.12 3.76 -8.44
N VAL A 79 22.92 3.43 -7.15
CA VAL A 79 24.02 3.28 -6.19
C VAL A 79 24.85 2.04 -6.54
N PHE A 80 24.22 0.90 -6.76
CA PHE A 80 24.90 -0.33 -7.16
C PHE A 80 25.62 -0.22 -8.50
N ALA A 81 25.06 0.54 -9.44
CA ALA A 81 25.71 0.82 -10.72
C ALA A 81 27.10 1.49 -10.56
N LYS A 82 27.36 2.18 -9.44
CA LYS A 82 28.67 2.76 -9.12
C LYS A 82 29.70 1.75 -8.61
N TYR A 83 29.27 0.55 -8.21
CA TYR A 83 30.11 -0.50 -7.61
C TYR A 83 29.96 -1.86 -8.32
N PRO A 84 30.28 -1.96 -9.63
CA PRO A 84 29.96 -3.14 -10.45
C PRO A 84 30.69 -4.43 -10.04
N GLY A 85 31.75 -4.34 -9.22
CA GLY A 85 32.49 -5.50 -8.72
C GLY A 85 31.87 -6.18 -7.49
N ILE A 86 30.89 -5.55 -6.84
CA ILE A 86 30.25 -6.10 -5.63
C ILE A 86 29.04 -6.94 -6.03
N LYS A 87 29.08 -8.25 -5.72
CA LYS A 87 27.94 -9.16 -5.90
C LYS A 87 27.06 -9.14 -4.66
N LEU A 88 25.83 -8.65 -4.80
CA LEU A 88 24.83 -8.65 -3.73
C LEU A 88 23.77 -9.73 -4.01
N ASN A 89 23.49 -10.58 -3.03
CA ASN A 89 22.37 -11.51 -3.09
C ASN A 89 21.18 -10.89 -2.34
N LEU A 90 20.21 -10.37 -3.08
CA LEU A 90 18.94 -9.91 -2.50
C LEU A 90 17.91 -11.05 -2.57
N PRO A 91 17.09 -11.25 -1.52
CA PRO A 91 15.97 -12.17 -1.60
C PRO A 91 14.98 -11.69 -2.67
N SER A 92 14.52 -12.63 -3.49
CA SER A 92 13.53 -12.45 -4.56
C SER A 92 12.13 -12.18 -4.01
#